data_AF-A0A7D9H4V5-F1
#
_entry.id   AF-A0A7D9H4V5-F1
#
_cell.length_a   1.000
_cell.length_b   1.000
_cell.length_c   1.000
_cell.angle_alpha   90.00
_cell.angle_beta   90.00
_cell.angle_gamma   90.00
#
_symmetry.space_group_name_H-M   'P 1'
#
loop_
_entity.id
_entity.type
_entity.pdbx_description
1 polymer ?
#
loop_
_entity_poly.entity_id
_entity_poly.type
_entity_poly.pdbx_seq_one_letter_code
_entity_poly.pdbx_strand_id
1 'polypeptide(L)' 'ICSEIGKKWKDFARALGIREGRIDDLEDILRYHRQNVGEQHWRRKLCDALDTARRTDLRKEVQSIF' A
#
# COMPACT_ATOMS: atom_id res chain seq x y z
N ILE A 1 -1.65 9.01 -1.88
CA ILE A 1 -1.45 7.80 -1.02
C ILE A 1 -0.02 7.73 -0.47
N CYS A 2 1.04 7.51 -1.25
CA CYS A 2 2.39 7.39 -0.69
C CYS A 2 2.85 8.64 0.09
N SER A 3 2.58 9.83 -0.45
CA SER A 3 2.85 11.11 0.21
C SER A 3 2.02 11.31 1.48
N GLU A 4 0.75 10.86 1.45
CA GLU A 4 -0.20 10.96 2.56
C GLU A 4 0.07 9.97 3.69
N ILE A 5 0.60 8.78 3.37
CA ILE A 5 0.96 7.75 4.36
C ILE A 5 2.08 8.26 5.28
N GLY A 6 3.00 9.07 4.75
CA GLY A 6 4.09 9.68 5.50
C GLY A 6 4.96 8.63 6.19
N LYS A 7 5.30 8.82 7.47
CA LYS A 7 6.22 7.96 8.24
C LYS A 7 5.82 6.47 8.32
N LYS A 8 4.55 6.13 8.08
CA LYS A 8 4.05 4.75 8.13
C LYS A 8 4.21 3.98 6.82
N TRP A 9 4.89 4.55 5.82
CA TRP A 9 5.00 3.97 4.49
C TRP A 9 5.70 2.61 4.48
N LYS A 10 6.70 2.42 5.36
CA LYS A 10 7.37 1.13 5.52
C LYS A 10 6.46 0.06 6.11
N ASP A 11 5.66 0.39 7.13
CA ASP A 11 4.69 -0.55 7.72
C ASP A 11 3.62 -0.95 6.71
N PHE A 12 3.14 0.01 5.93
CA PHE A 12 2.22 -0.24 4.83
C PHE A 12 2.83 -1.15 3.75
N ALA A 13 4.08 -0.89 3.33
CA ALA A 13 4.76 -1.71 2.34
C ALA A 13 5.04 -3.14 2.85
N ARG A 14 5.36 -3.30 4.14
CA ARG A 14 5.46 -4.62 4.79
C ARG A 14 4.11 -5.34 4.80
N ALA A 15 3.02 -4.63 5.09
CA ALA A 15 1.66 -5.20 5.07
C ALA A 15 1.21 -5.63 3.66
N LEU A 16 1.72 -4.96 2.63
CA LEU A 16 1.59 -5.39 1.23
C LEU A 16 2.45 -6.64 0.88
N GLY A 17 3.23 -7.16 1.83
CA GLY A 17 4.07 -8.34 1.64
C GLY A 17 5.38 -8.06 0.89
N ILE A 18 5.78 -6.79 0.77
CA ILE A 18 7.04 -6.42 0.13
C ILE A 18 8.17 -6.61 1.15
N ARG A 19 9.25 -7.29 0.74
CA ARG A 19 10.43 -7.51 1.59
C ARG A 19 11.16 -6.18 1.85
N GLU A 20 11.62 -5.97 3.07
CA GLU A 20 12.31 -4.73 3.49
C GLU A 20 13.46 -4.31 2.57
N GLY A 21 14.35 -5.24 2.22
CA GLY A 21 15.45 -4.92 1.31
C GLY A 21 15.00 -4.43 -0.08
N ARG A 22 13.77 -4.77 -0.49
CA ARG A 22 13.15 -4.25 -1.72
C ARG A 22 12.40 -2.95 -1.49
N ILE A 23 11.90 -2.70 -0.28
CA ILE A 23 11.17 -1.48 0.07
C ILE A 23 12.10 -0.27 -0.04
N ASP A 24 13.35 -0.40 0.42
CA ASP A 24 14.33 0.69 0.37
C ASP A 24 14.78 1.01 -1.07
N ASP A 25 14.71 0.05 -1.99
CA ASP A 25 15.04 0.23 -3.41
C ASP A 25 13.83 0.66 -4.28
N LEU A 26 12.62 0.70 -3.72
CA LEU A 26 11.39 0.98 -4.47
C LEU A 26 10.99 2.45 -4.37
N GLU A 27 11.15 3.18 -5.47
CA GLU A 27 10.62 4.55 -5.60
C GLU A 27 9.08 4.59 -5.65
N ASP A 28 8.43 3.52 -6.14
CA ASP A 28 6.98 3.45 -6.27
C ASP A 28 6.41 2.07 -5.92
N ILE A 29 6.12 1.90 -4.62
CA ILE A 29 5.53 0.70 -4.03
C ILE A 29 4.17 0.34 -4.66
N LEU A 30 3.34 1.33 -4.99
CA LEU A 30 2.00 1.08 -5.49
C LEU A 30 2.04 0.52 -6.90
N ARG A 31 2.87 1.10 -7.77
CA ARG A 31 3.10 0.59 -9.12
C ARG A 31 3.67 -0.82 -9.08
N TYR A 32 4.68 -1.05 -8.24
CA TYR A 32 5.27 -2.39 -8.08
C TYR A 32 4.25 -3.43 -7.63
N HIS A 33 3.49 -3.13 -6.58
CA HIS A 33 2.52 -4.07 -6.04
C HIS A 33 1.37 -4.34 -7.02
N ARG A 34 0.88 -3.31 -7.74
CA ARG A 34 -0.15 -3.48 -8.79
C ARG A 34 0.29 -4.43 -9.89
N GLN A 35 1.55 -4.34 -10.34
CA GLN A 35 2.11 -5.20 -11.38
C GLN A 35 2.28 -6.66 -10.91
N ASN A 36 2.54 -6.90 -9.62
CA ASN A 36 2.82 -8.23 -9.09
C ASN A 36 1.58 -8.98 -8.58
N VAL A 37 0.55 -8.26 -8.10
CA VAL A 37 -0.62 -8.87 -7.44
C VAL A 37 -1.85 -8.96 -8.36
N GLY A 38 -1.83 -8.28 -9.51
CA GLY A 38 -2.95 -8.22 -10.43
C GLY A 38 -4.06 -7.29 -9.95
N GLU A 39 -4.76 -6.67 -10.89
CA GLU A 39 -5.64 -5.53 -10.61
C GLU A 39 -6.83 -5.86 -9.68
N GLN A 40 -7.39 -7.08 -9.79
CA GLN A 40 -8.52 -7.51 -8.97
C GLN A 40 -8.18 -7.70 -7.49
N HIS A 41 -6.98 -8.24 -7.20
CA HIS A 41 -6.55 -8.47 -5.81
C HIS A 41 -5.82 -7.28 -5.22
N TRP A 42 -5.28 -6.40 -6.07
CA TRP A 42 -4.56 -5.20 -5.64
C TRP A 42 -5.42 -4.31 -4.77
N ARG A 43 -6.67 -4.02 -5.16
CA ARG A 43 -7.56 -3.14 -4.37
C ARG A 43 -7.82 -3.67 -2.96
N ARG A 44 -8.15 -4.96 -2.85
CA ARG A 44 -8.40 -5.62 -1.55
C ARG A 44 -7.16 -5.58 -0.68
N LYS A 45 -6.01 -6.01 -1.21
CA LYS A 45 -4.72 -6.00 -0.51
C LYS A 45 -4.30 -4.60 -0.09
N LEU A 46 -4.58 -3.59 -0.93
CA LEU A 46 -4.32 -2.19 -0.64
C LEU A 46 -5.12 -1.71 0.57
N CYS A 47 -6.42 -2.01 0.60
CA CYS A 47 -7.29 -1.67 1.73
C CYS A 47 -6.87 -2.39 3.02
N ASP A 48 -6.57 -3.70 2.94
CA ASP A 48 -6.14 -4.50 4.08
C ASP A 48 -4.80 -3.98 4.64
N ALA A 49 -3.87 -3.58 3.77
CA ALA A 49 -2.59 -3.00 4.18
C ALA A 49 -2.74 -1.62 4.83
N LEU A 50 -3.66 -0.78 4.33
CA LEU A 50 -3.99 0.51 4.95
C LEU A 50 -4.63 0.33 6.35
N ASP A 51 -5.51 -0.66 6.50
CA ASP A 51 -6.07 -1.04 7.81
C ASP A 51 -4.97 -1.47 8.78
N THR A 52 -4.06 -2.34 8.31
CA THR A 52 -2.92 -2.85 9.09
C THR A 52 -1.97 -1.72 9.52
N ALA A 53 -1.74 -0.74 8.64
CA ALA A 53 -0.93 0.45 8.93
C ALA A 53 -1.65 1.48 9.84
N ARG A 54 -2.88 1.18 10.29
CA ARG A 54 -3.75 2.09 11.06
C ARG A 54 -3.95 3.42 10.31
N ARG A 55 -4.21 3.35 9.01
CA ARG A 55 -4.57 4.47 8.12
C ARG A 55 -5.94 4.24 7.49
N THR A 56 -6.93 4.05 8.36
CA THR A 56 -8.35 3.89 8.01
C THR A 56 -8.92 5.13 7.32
N ASP A 57 -8.34 6.30 7.56
CA ASP A 57 -8.60 7.55 6.84
C ASP A 57 -8.31 7.39 5.35
N LEU A 58 -7.10 6.97 5.01
CA LEU A 58 -6.68 6.76 3.62
C LEU A 58 -7.41 5.59 2.98
N ARG A 59 -7.73 4.54 3.75
CA ARG A 59 -8.55 3.43 3.24
C ARG A 59 -9.90 3.92 2.73
N LYS A 60 -10.60 4.78 3.49
CA LYS A 60 -11.89 5.34 3.10
C LYS A 60 -11.77 6.22 1.87
N GLU A 61 -10.73 7.05 1.81
CA GLU A 61 -10.43 7.89 0.65
C GLU A 61 -10.18 7.03 -0.60
N VAL A 62 -9.35 5.99 -0.49
CA VAL A 62 -9.09 5.04 -1.57
C VAL A 62 -10.36 4.32 -2.00
N GLN A 63 -11.21 3.87 -1.06
CA GLN A 63 -12.51 3.26 -1.41
C GLN A 63 -13.45 4.25 -2.10
N SER A 64 -13.37 5.55 -1.82
CA SER A 64 -14.22 6.56 -2.45
C SER A 64 -13.78 6.93 -3.87
N ILE A 65 -12.51 6.71 -4.21
CA ILE A 65 -11.94 7.04 -5.52
C ILE A 65 -12.17 5.90 -6.54
N PHE A 66 -12.50 4.69 -6.08
CA PHE A 66 -12.51 3.45 -6.87
C PHE A 66 -13.85 2.74 -6.93
#